data_AF-A0A8J2L2M7-F1
#
_entry.id   AF-A0A8J2L2M7-F1
#
_cell.length_a   1.000
_cell.length_b   1.000
_cell.length_c   1.000
_cell.angle_alpha   90.00
_cell.angle_beta   90.00
_cell.angle_gamma   90.00
#
_symmetry.space_group_name_H-M   'P 1'
#
loop_
_entity.id
_entity.type
_entity.pdbx_description
1 polymer ?
#
loop_
_entity_poly.entity_id
_entity_poly.type
_entity_poly.pdbx_seq_one_letter_code
_entity_poly.pdbx_strand_id
1 'polypeptide(L)'
;MGKPKHIYSWKAIFWPFTNQLWFGTIFSAVLVIIVYKFLAWKEKCYEINWSPDIFRRHIAESICMTLVEQDIIYPIAVPSRMLSCVWLFAALIFTTAYRSKVVNLMTFPLLQTLPKTFQELTESNFQWGLESAAIGGAAHQHFRTSSNPVNRKISEKMSLERNSQKCFTQGITKNFACITWSTQGEYILHRNFTNNFNRNPLVMSEDLSAIVGSGIAYRKRALFKSNFDRVIGFIREMGMADKWKWMDYDKEREDHLKWLKAGNKLDGTNSETDVEGQSRGLIMDKLNGPFYILGVGLLIALLKFLVELFMVYTQLGRLQEITMHILVQAGTKLIRPSSAFYSLKNSKLNFGNV
;
A
#
# COMPACT_ATOMS: atom_id res chain seq x y z
N MET A 1 -8.11 -1.26 23.12
CA MET A 1 -8.21 -1.47 21.65
C MET A 1 -7.33 -2.65 21.27
N GLY A 2 -7.51 -3.25 20.10
CA GLY A 2 -6.54 -4.23 19.57
C GLY A 2 -5.16 -3.61 19.38
N LYS A 3 -4.13 -4.45 19.41
CA LYS A 3 -2.76 -4.04 19.06
C LYS A 3 -2.71 -3.41 17.67
N PRO A 4 -1.77 -2.48 17.45
CA PRO A 4 -1.68 -1.79 16.17
C PRO A 4 -1.41 -2.81 15.07
N LYS A 5 -2.27 -2.82 14.05
CA LYS A 5 -2.12 -3.71 12.91
C LYS A 5 -1.09 -3.13 11.94
N HIS A 6 -0.33 -4.01 11.31
CA HIS A 6 0.54 -3.62 10.20
C HIS A 6 -0.31 -3.19 9.01
N ILE A 7 -0.01 -2.01 8.45
CA ILE A 7 -0.71 -1.51 7.27
C ILE A 7 0.04 -2.01 6.04
N TYR A 8 -0.57 -2.94 5.31
CA TYR A 8 -0.10 -3.36 4.00
C TYR A 8 -1.00 -2.77 2.92
N SER A 9 -0.41 -2.10 1.95
CA SER A 9 -1.10 -1.54 0.80
C SER A 9 -0.23 -1.71 -0.43
N TRP A 10 -0.85 -1.95 -1.59
CA TRP A 10 -0.12 -1.96 -2.88
C TRP A 10 0.61 -0.63 -3.14
N LYS A 11 0.11 0.46 -2.55
CA LYS A 11 0.72 1.80 -2.61
C LYS A 11 2.03 1.92 -1.82
N ALA A 12 2.38 0.91 -1.02
CA ALA A 12 3.59 0.93 -0.18
C ALA A 12 4.88 1.09 -1.00
N ILE A 13 4.88 0.70 -2.28
CA ILE A 13 6.01 0.91 -3.22
C ILE A 13 6.29 2.40 -3.43
N PHE A 14 5.26 3.24 -3.38
CA PHE A 14 5.38 4.68 -3.64
C PHE A 14 5.67 5.49 -2.38
N TRP A 15 5.48 4.91 -1.19
CA TRP A 15 5.74 5.56 0.10
C TRP A 15 7.19 5.94 0.44
N PRO A 16 8.24 5.28 -0.07
CA PRO A 16 9.64 5.63 0.22
C PRO A 16 9.98 7.08 -0.12
N PHE A 17 9.36 7.61 -1.17
CA PHE A 17 9.60 8.97 -1.65
C PHE A 17 8.34 9.82 -1.55
N THR A 18 8.54 11.10 -1.26
CA THR A 18 7.46 12.09 -1.28
C THR A 18 7.03 12.34 -2.74
N ASN A 19 5.79 12.80 -2.93
CA ASN A 19 5.30 13.15 -4.26
C ASN A 19 6.20 14.18 -4.97
N GLN A 20 6.79 15.11 -4.20
CA GLN A 20 7.73 16.11 -4.71
C GLN A 20 8.99 15.47 -5.30
N LEU A 21 9.54 14.44 -4.64
CA LEU A 21 10.71 13.72 -5.15
C LEU A 21 10.37 12.94 -6.43
N TRP A 22 9.22 12.27 -6.48
CA TRP A 22 8.76 11.58 -7.69
C TRP A 22 8.65 12.53 -8.88
N PHE A 23 7.98 13.68 -8.71
CA PHE A 23 7.89 14.68 -9.77
C PHE A 23 9.26 15.27 -10.13
N GLY A 24 10.13 15.49 -9.14
CA GLY A 24 11.50 15.94 -9.35
C GLY A 24 12.34 14.98 -10.20
N THR A 25 12.24 13.67 -9.93
CA THR A 25 12.94 12.63 -10.72
C THR A 25 12.41 12.52 -12.14
N ILE A 26 11.08 12.59 -12.32
CA ILE A 26 10.48 12.59 -13.67
C ILE A 26 10.93 13.84 -14.44
N PHE A 27 10.87 15.01 -13.80
CA PHE A 27 11.29 16.26 -14.40
C PHE A 27 12.78 16.25 -14.78
N SER A 28 13.66 15.75 -13.91
CA SER A 28 15.08 15.65 -14.21
C SER A 28 15.35 14.67 -15.36
N ALA A 29 14.67 13.52 -15.41
CA ALA A 29 14.78 12.58 -16.53
C ALA A 29 14.37 13.22 -17.87
N VAL A 30 13.24 13.94 -17.88
CA VAL A 30 12.77 14.65 -19.08
C VAL A 30 13.77 15.73 -19.51
N LEU A 31 14.30 16.49 -18.56
CA LEU A 31 15.32 17.50 -18.85
C LEU A 31 16.57 16.87 -19.46
N VAL A 32 17.07 15.77 -18.91
CA VAL A 32 18.22 15.05 -19.46
C VAL A 32 17.93 14.52 -20.87
N ILE A 33 16.74 13.96 -21.13
CA ILE A 33 16.32 13.56 -22.48
C ILE A 33 16.37 14.73 -23.47
N ILE A 34 15.87 15.91 -23.06
CA ILE A 34 15.86 17.12 -23.91
C ILE A 34 17.30 17.56 -24.21
N VAL A 35 18.16 17.60 -23.19
CA VAL A 35 19.58 17.99 -23.36
C VAL A 35 20.31 16.99 -24.26
N TYR A 36 20.10 15.68 -24.10
CA TYR A 36 20.68 14.68 -25.00
C TYR A 36 20.20 14.83 -26.44
N LYS A 37 18.90 15.09 -26.65
CA LYS A 37 18.37 15.33 -28.00
C LYS A 37 18.98 16.58 -28.63
N PHE A 38 19.19 17.62 -27.83
CA PHE A 38 19.84 18.85 -28.28
C PHE A 38 21.32 18.63 -28.64
N LEU A 39 22.07 17.90 -27.80
CA LEU A 39 23.47 17.53 -28.06
C LEU A 39 23.58 16.66 -29.32
N ALA A 40 22.75 15.62 -29.44
CA ALA A 40 22.70 14.76 -30.61
C ALA A 40 22.33 15.53 -31.90
N TRP A 41 21.46 16.54 -31.80
CA TRP A 41 21.14 17.42 -32.92
C TRP A 41 22.33 18.28 -33.35
N LYS A 42 23.08 18.83 -32.38
CA LYS A 42 24.29 19.63 -32.66
C LYS A 42 25.43 18.80 -33.23
N GLU A 43 25.65 17.60 -32.70
CA GLU A 43 26.68 16.67 -33.19
C GLU A 43 26.41 16.24 -34.65
N LYS A 44 25.14 16.04 -35.03
CA LYS A 44 24.75 15.75 -36.42
C LYS A 44 25.13 16.88 -37.41
N CYS A 45 25.10 18.13 -36.97
CA CYS A 45 25.49 19.25 -37.82
C CYS A 45 27.01 19.33 -38.05
N TYR A 46 27.80 18.55 -37.30
CA TYR A 46 29.26 18.63 -37.31
C TYR A 46 29.94 17.41 -37.96
N GLU A 47 29.32 16.21 -37.92
CA GLU A 47 29.89 15.00 -38.53
C GLU A 47 28.98 14.41 -39.61
N ILE A 48 29.52 14.29 -40.84
CA ILE A 48 28.78 13.94 -42.07
C ILE A 48 28.52 12.43 -42.24
N ASN A 49 29.18 11.52 -41.51
CA ASN A 49 29.28 10.14 -42.00
C ASN A 49 29.35 9.01 -40.96
N TRP A 50 28.55 9.04 -39.90
CA TRP A 50 28.35 7.88 -39.03
C TRP A 50 26.87 7.55 -38.91
N SER A 51 26.52 6.26 -38.82
CA SER A 51 25.16 5.73 -38.69
C SER A 51 24.69 5.79 -37.21
N PRO A 52 24.00 6.86 -36.76
CA PRO A 52 23.67 7.09 -35.35
C PRO A 52 22.16 6.90 -35.11
N ASP A 53 21.44 6.31 -36.07
CA ASP A 53 19.99 6.40 -36.14
C ASP A 53 19.31 5.48 -35.10
N ILE A 54 20.03 4.43 -34.66
CA ILE A 54 19.59 3.52 -33.60
C ILE A 54 19.65 4.24 -32.24
N PHE A 55 20.82 4.75 -31.82
CA PHE A 55 20.96 5.43 -30.53
C PHE A 55 20.00 6.63 -30.41
N ARG A 56 19.84 7.42 -31.48
CA ARG A 56 18.95 8.58 -31.50
C ARG A 56 17.47 8.23 -31.30
N ARG A 57 17.01 7.07 -31.79
CA ARG A 57 15.64 6.59 -31.59
C ARG A 57 15.42 6.06 -30.18
N HIS A 58 16.48 5.54 -29.54
CA HIS A 58 16.41 4.88 -28.23
C HIS A 58 16.95 5.71 -27.04
N ILE A 59 17.26 7.00 -27.21
CA ILE A 59 17.78 7.87 -26.11
C ILE A 59 16.88 7.84 -24.87
N ALA A 60 15.57 7.95 -25.06
CA ALA A 60 14.61 7.94 -23.96
C ALA A 60 14.59 6.59 -23.23
N GLU A 61 14.67 5.49 -23.99
CA GLU A 61 14.73 4.14 -23.44
C GLU A 61 16.02 3.91 -22.66
N SER A 62 17.17 4.36 -23.18
CA SER A 62 18.46 4.27 -22.48
C SER A 62 18.42 5.01 -21.14
N ILE A 63 17.86 6.21 -21.09
CA ILE A 63 17.74 6.98 -19.83
C ILE A 63 16.83 6.27 -18.83
N CYS A 64 15.70 5.71 -19.29
CA CYS A 64 14.84 4.89 -18.43
C CYS A 64 15.53 3.59 -17.95
N MET A 65 16.28 2.91 -18.82
CA MET A 65 17.02 1.69 -18.50
C MET A 65 18.07 1.93 -17.42
N THR A 66 18.81 3.04 -17.48
CA THR A 66 19.78 3.37 -16.41
C THR A 66 19.16 3.58 -15.04
N LEU A 67 17.91 4.08 -14.95
CA LEU A 67 17.18 4.19 -13.67
C LEU A 67 16.75 2.82 -13.12
N VAL A 68 16.64 1.81 -13.97
CA VAL A 68 16.35 0.41 -13.60
C VAL A 68 17.64 -0.40 -13.46
N GLU A 69 18.81 0.26 -13.54
CA GLU A 69 20.13 -0.36 -13.49
C GLU A 69 20.35 -1.42 -14.59
N GLN A 70 19.79 -1.16 -15.78
CA GLN A 70 20.07 -1.94 -16.99
C GLN A 70 21.17 -1.28 -17.81
N ASP A 71 21.98 -2.10 -18.47
CA ASP A 71 23.09 -1.65 -19.31
C ASP A 71 22.62 -0.84 -20.52
N ILE A 72 23.41 0.16 -20.89
CA ILE A 72 23.18 1.00 -22.06
C ILE A 72 24.37 1.02 -23.01
N ILE A 73 24.08 1.26 -24.29
CA ILE A 73 25.11 1.56 -25.28
C ILE A 73 25.55 3.01 -25.06
N TYR A 74 26.85 3.21 -24.80
CA TYR A 74 27.38 4.53 -24.48
C TYR A 74 27.60 5.41 -25.72
N PRO A 75 27.33 6.72 -25.64
CA PRO A 75 27.65 7.64 -26.73
C PRO A 75 29.16 7.74 -26.95
N ILE A 76 29.56 7.94 -28.20
CA ILE A 76 30.98 8.06 -28.58
C ILE A 76 31.51 9.46 -28.25
N ALA A 77 30.68 10.49 -28.43
CA ALA A 77 31.06 11.88 -28.24
C ALA A 77 31.37 12.22 -26.77
N VAL A 78 32.47 12.95 -26.54
CA VAL A 78 32.96 13.39 -25.23
C VAL A 78 31.92 14.16 -24.40
N PRO A 79 31.22 15.19 -24.91
CA PRO A 79 30.23 15.93 -24.10
C PRO A 79 29.06 15.06 -23.66
N SER A 80 28.58 14.19 -24.55
CA SER A 80 27.52 13.22 -24.26
C SER A 80 27.94 12.18 -23.21
N ARG A 81 29.21 11.77 -23.19
CA ARG A 81 29.78 10.88 -22.15
C ARG A 81 29.84 11.54 -20.78
N MET A 82 30.27 12.81 -20.71
CA MET A 82 30.30 13.53 -19.43
C MET A 82 28.90 13.65 -18.82
N LEU A 83 27.90 13.97 -19.65
CA LEU A 83 26.50 13.97 -19.23
C LEU A 83 26.05 12.58 -18.75
N SER A 84 26.47 11.50 -19.42
CA SER A 84 26.15 10.13 -19.01
C SER A 84 26.72 9.82 -17.64
N CYS A 85 27.97 10.20 -17.37
CA CYS A 85 28.59 9.98 -16.06
C CYS A 85 27.84 10.69 -14.94
N VAL A 86 27.45 11.95 -15.15
CA VAL A 86 26.67 12.72 -14.16
C VAL A 86 25.30 12.11 -13.95
N TRP A 87 24.62 11.71 -15.03
CA TRP A 87 23.33 11.05 -14.95
C TRP A 87 23.39 9.70 -14.24
N LEU A 88 24.37 8.87 -14.56
CA LEU A 88 24.59 7.58 -13.90
C LEU A 88 24.88 7.74 -12.41
N PHE A 89 25.66 8.74 -12.03
CA PHE A 89 25.91 9.05 -10.63
C PHE A 89 24.62 9.48 -9.90
N ALA A 90 23.80 10.32 -10.54
CA ALA A 90 22.50 10.70 -10.01
C ALA A 90 21.55 9.49 -9.89
N ALA A 91 21.47 8.65 -10.93
CA ALA A 91 20.67 7.43 -10.94
C ALA A 91 21.08 6.48 -9.81
N LEU A 92 22.38 6.25 -9.62
CA LEU A 92 22.93 5.45 -8.53
C LEU A 92 22.48 5.98 -7.15
N ILE A 93 22.56 7.29 -6.92
CA ILE A 93 22.12 7.90 -5.66
C ILE A 93 20.61 7.69 -5.46
N PHE A 94 19.80 7.91 -6.49
CA PHE A 94 18.35 7.73 -6.39
C PHE A 94 17.96 6.27 -6.14
N THR A 95 18.54 5.31 -6.87
CA THR A 95 18.20 3.89 -6.71
C THR A 95 18.67 3.35 -5.36
N THR A 96 19.86 3.74 -4.89
CA THR A 96 20.38 3.32 -3.58
C THR A 96 19.55 3.89 -2.43
N ALA A 97 19.18 5.18 -2.48
CA ALA A 97 18.32 5.80 -1.49
C ALA A 97 16.92 5.16 -1.47
N TYR A 98 16.34 4.92 -2.65
CA TYR A 98 15.06 4.25 -2.78
C TYR A 98 15.10 2.83 -2.20
N ARG A 99 16.09 2.02 -2.57
CA ARG A 99 16.28 0.65 -2.07
C ARG A 99 16.43 0.62 -0.55
N SER A 100 17.23 1.51 0.01
CA SER A 100 17.42 1.61 1.46
C SER A 100 16.09 1.89 2.18
N LYS A 101 15.29 2.83 1.67
CA LYS A 101 13.98 3.18 2.25
C LYS A 101 12.96 2.05 2.09
N VAL A 102 12.91 1.38 0.95
CA VAL A 102 12.03 0.22 0.72
C VAL A 102 12.39 -0.92 1.68
N VAL A 103 13.67 -1.25 1.81
CA VAL A 103 14.13 -2.28 2.76
C VAL A 103 13.72 -1.91 4.18
N ASN A 104 13.94 -0.66 4.59
CA ASN A 104 13.53 -0.18 5.91
C ASN A 104 12.01 -0.30 6.14
N LEU A 105 11.19 -0.04 5.12
CA LEU A 105 9.73 -0.19 5.20
C LEU A 105 9.31 -1.67 5.29
N MET A 106 10.04 -2.57 4.64
CA MET A 106 9.80 -4.01 4.71
C MET A 106 10.24 -4.60 6.06
N THR A 107 11.32 -4.10 6.64
CA THR A 107 11.81 -4.53 7.96
C THR A 107 10.98 -3.92 9.09
N PHE A 108 10.59 -2.65 8.97
CA PHE A 108 9.78 -1.92 9.93
C PHE A 108 8.47 -1.48 9.28
N PRO A 109 7.48 -2.38 9.20
CA PRO A 109 6.19 -2.05 8.63
C PRO A 109 5.55 -0.91 9.41
N LEU A 110 4.89 -0.01 8.67
CA LEU A 110 4.13 1.06 9.27
C LEU A 110 2.98 0.47 10.11
N LEU A 111 2.93 0.92 11.35
CA LEU A 111 1.91 0.53 12.31
C LEU A 111 0.75 1.51 12.24
N GLN A 112 -0.47 0.99 12.39
CA GLN A 112 -1.64 1.82 12.58
C GLN A 112 -1.47 2.67 13.85
N THR A 113 -1.74 3.97 13.72
CA THR A 113 -1.81 4.87 14.87
C THR A 113 -3.07 4.56 15.67
N LEU A 114 -2.89 4.22 16.94
CA LEU A 114 -3.99 4.02 17.88
C LEU A 114 -4.28 5.35 18.59
N PRO A 115 -5.56 5.75 18.73
CA PRO A 115 -5.89 6.93 19.50
C PRO A 115 -5.51 6.70 20.97
N LYS A 116 -4.73 7.63 21.51
CA LYS A 116 -4.26 7.58 22.90
C LYS A 116 -5.21 8.31 23.83
N THR A 117 -5.91 9.32 23.34
CA THR A 117 -6.83 10.15 24.13
C THR A 117 -8.27 9.99 23.69
N PHE A 118 -9.20 10.37 24.56
CA PHE A 118 -10.63 10.42 24.21
C PHE A 118 -10.92 11.45 23.11
N GLN A 119 -10.14 12.54 23.05
CA GLN A 119 -10.26 13.51 21.96
C GLN A 119 -9.86 12.90 20.62
N GLU A 120 -8.66 12.30 20.55
CA GLU A 120 -8.19 11.59 19.34
C GLU A 120 -9.15 10.48 18.93
N LEU A 121 -9.76 9.79 19.90
CA LEU A 121 -10.76 8.76 19.62
C LEU A 121 -11.96 9.34 18.87
N THR A 122 -12.46 10.51 19.27
CA THR A 122 -13.60 11.17 18.60
C THR A 122 -13.28 11.72 17.21
N GLU A 123 -12.01 12.01 16.94
CA GLU A 123 -11.52 12.51 15.65
C GLU A 123 -11.11 11.36 14.70
N SER A 124 -10.83 10.18 15.27
CA SER A 124 -10.42 9.00 14.53
C SER A 124 -11.59 8.26 13.87
N ASN A 125 -11.25 7.38 12.93
CA ASN A 125 -12.22 6.47 12.27
C ASN A 125 -12.58 5.23 13.11
N PHE A 126 -12.26 5.23 14.41
CA PHE A 126 -12.60 4.12 15.30
C PHE A 126 -14.06 4.22 15.73
N GLN A 127 -14.73 3.07 15.79
CA GLN A 127 -15.99 2.94 16.50
C GLN A 127 -15.68 2.72 17.98
N TRP A 128 -16.60 3.07 18.88
CA TRP A 128 -16.42 2.82 20.30
C TRP A 128 -17.69 2.31 20.96
N GLY A 129 -17.50 1.63 22.08
CA GLY A 129 -18.60 1.18 22.90
C GLY A 129 -18.21 1.08 24.35
N LEU A 130 -19.22 1.11 25.20
CA LEU A 130 -19.09 0.91 26.63
C LEU A 130 -19.42 -0.54 26.95
N GLU A 131 -18.58 -1.16 27.77
CA GLU A 131 -18.91 -2.42 28.42
C GLU A 131 -20.19 -2.24 29.25
N SER A 132 -21.31 -2.73 28.73
CA SER A 132 -22.67 -2.44 29.17
C SER A 132 -23.13 -3.38 30.27
N ALA A 133 -22.28 -3.63 31.27
CA ALA A 133 -22.72 -4.31 32.49
C ALA A 133 -23.83 -3.51 33.23
N ALA A 134 -24.08 -2.25 32.86
CA ALA A 134 -25.32 -1.56 33.21
C ALA A 134 -25.68 -0.48 32.17
N ILE A 135 -26.73 -0.71 31.39
CA ILE A 135 -27.51 0.41 30.83
C ILE A 135 -27.98 1.23 32.04
N GLY A 136 -27.53 2.49 32.15
CA GLY A 136 -27.73 3.31 33.35
C GLY A 136 -26.62 3.19 34.42
N GLY A 137 -25.51 2.54 34.11
CA GLY A 137 -24.33 2.49 34.98
C GLY A 137 -23.64 3.84 35.14
N ALA A 138 -22.78 3.96 36.15
CA ALA A 138 -22.07 5.19 36.49
C ALA A 138 -21.26 5.76 35.31
N ALA A 139 -20.58 4.92 34.53
CA ALA A 139 -19.83 5.36 33.36
C ALA A 139 -20.75 5.95 32.26
N HIS A 140 -21.86 5.27 31.95
CA HIS A 140 -22.82 5.77 30.97
C HIS A 140 -23.43 7.11 31.40
N GLN A 141 -23.80 7.22 32.68
CA GLN A 141 -24.31 8.46 33.23
C GLN A 141 -23.26 9.57 33.19
N HIS A 142 -22.01 9.27 33.58
CA HIS A 142 -20.89 10.21 33.53
C HIS A 142 -20.72 10.82 32.14
N PHE A 143 -20.62 10.00 31.09
CA PHE A 143 -20.47 10.51 29.72
C PHE A 143 -21.69 11.34 29.26
N ARG A 144 -22.91 10.95 29.66
CA ARG A 144 -24.15 11.64 29.28
C ARG A 144 -24.33 12.98 30.00
N THR A 145 -23.96 13.07 31.27
CA THR A 145 -24.13 14.29 32.10
C THR A 145 -22.89 15.18 32.14
N SER A 146 -21.78 14.74 31.55
CA SER A 146 -20.54 15.51 31.52
C SER A 146 -20.73 16.84 30.79
N SER A 147 -20.15 17.91 31.34
CA SER A 147 -20.06 19.22 30.67
C SER A 147 -19.03 19.24 29.55
N ASN A 148 -18.10 18.27 29.51
CA ASN A 148 -17.04 18.23 28.51
C ASN A 148 -17.62 17.83 27.13
N PRO A 149 -17.42 18.65 26.08
CA PRO A 149 -17.93 18.35 24.74
C PRO A 149 -17.41 17.02 24.17
N VAL A 150 -16.19 16.59 24.53
CA VAL A 150 -15.60 15.31 24.07
C VAL A 150 -16.39 14.12 24.64
N ASN A 151 -16.64 14.13 25.95
CA ASN A 151 -17.42 13.08 26.62
C ASN A 151 -18.86 13.01 26.08
N ARG A 152 -19.45 14.18 25.79
CA ARG A 152 -20.78 14.25 25.20
C ARG A 152 -20.81 13.65 23.80
N LYS A 153 -19.85 14.00 22.93
CA LYS A 153 -19.68 13.39 21.60
C LYS A 153 -19.49 11.88 21.66
N ILE A 154 -18.72 11.40 22.65
CA ILE A 154 -18.57 9.97 22.90
C ILE A 154 -19.92 9.37 23.20
N SER A 155 -20.67 9.93 24.17
CA SER A 155 -21.98 9.41 24.60
C SER A 155 -23.00 9.30 23.47
N GLU A 156 -22.98 10.23 22.51
CA GLU A 156 -23.94 10.30 21.39
C GLU A 156 -23.75 9.16 20.37
N LYS A 157 -22.51 8.71 20.16
CA LYS A 157 -22.16 7.68 19.17
C LYS A 157 -21.73 6.35 19.80
N MET A 158 -21.79 6.24 21.13
CA MET A 158 -21.32 5.07 21.85
C MET A 158 -22.29 3.90 21.70
N SER A 159 -21.75 2.75 21.27
CA SER A 159 -22.49 1.48 21.30
C SER A 159 -22.50 0.88 22.70
N LEU A 160 -23.63 0.29 23.10
CA LEU A 160 -23.77 -0.37 24.40
C LEU A 160 -23.73 -1.89 24.20
N GLU A 161 -22.63 -2.52 24.61
CA GLU A 161 -22.43 -3.96 24.45
C GLU A 161 -22.63 -4.71 25.78
N ARG A 162 -23.70 -5.50 25.90
CA ARG A 162 -24.05 -6.20 27.16
C ARG A 162 -23.00 -7.19 27.64
N ASN A 163 -22.25 -7.78 26.70
CA ASN A 163 -21.20 -8.73 27.01
C ASN A 163 -19.84 -8.05 26.90
N SER A 164 -19.11 -8.02 28.02
CA SER A 164 -17.77 -7.45 28.11
C SER A 164 -16.80 -8.10 27.15
N GLN A 165 -16.76 -9.43 27.10
CA GLN A 165 -15.91 -10.18 26.20
C GLN A 165 -16.17 -9.79 24.74
N LYS A 166 -17.44 -9.62 24.35
CA LYS A 166 -17.79 -9.21 22.99
C LYS A 166 -17.21 -7.83 22.64
N CYS A 167 -17.24 -6.87 23.58
CA CYS A 167 -16.66 -5.54 23.40
C CYS A 167 -15.13 -5.62 23.19
N PHE A 168 -14.44 -6.45 23.98
CA PHE A 168 -13.00 -6.68 23.80
C PHE A 168 -12.67 -7.43 22.49
N THR A 169 -13.43 -8.46 22.14
CA THR A 169 -13.27 -9.21 20.88
C THR A 169 -13.51 -8.33 19.66
N GLN A 170 -14.48 -7.41 19.71
CA GLN A 170 -14.67 -6.40 18.68
C GLN A 170 -13.44 -5.48 18.58
N GLY A 171 -12.83 -5.11 19.71
CA GLY A 171 -11.60 -4.32 19.72
C GLY A 171 -10.41 -5.00 19.05
N ILE A 172 -10.35 -6.34 19.08
CA ILE A 172 -9.30 -7.12 18.39
C ILE A 172 -9.60 -7.23 16.89
N THR A 173 -10.85 -7.56 16.56
CA THR A 173 -11.25 -7.91 15.18
C THR A 173 -11.45 -6.67 14.31
N LYS A 174 -12.08 -5.62 14.85
CA LYS A 174 -12.48 -4.40 14.14
C LYS A 174 -11.69 -3.19 14.65
N ASN A 175 -11.78 -2.06 13.92
CA ASN A 175 -11.31 -0.76 14.41
C ASN A 175 -12.27 -0.23 15.48
N PHE A 176 -12.24 -0.88 16.65
CA PHE A 176 -13.16 -0.62 17.75
C PHE A 176 -12.43 -0.37 19.07
N ALA A 177 -12.89 0.62 19.82
CA ALA A 177 -12.41 0.95 21.15
C ALA A 177 -13.46 0.58 22.20
N CYS A 178 -13.13 -0.37 23.06
CA CYS A 178 -13.94 -0.70 24.22
C CYS A 178 -13.56 0.22 25.39
N ILE A 179 -14.54 0.95 25.93
CA ILE A 179 -14.42 1.78 27.12
C ILE A 179 -14.88 0.93 28.31
N THR A 180 -14.05 0.86 29.35
CA THR A 180 -14.30 0.08 30.57
C THR A 180 -13.60 0.73 31.77
N TRP A 181 -13.81 0.17 32.95
CA TRP A 181 -13.01 0.48 34.13
C TRP A 181 -11.64 -0.17 34.02
N SER A 182 -10.58 0.51 34.45
CA SER A 182 -9.20 0.00 34.33
C SER A 182 -9.02 -1.37 35.00
N THR A 183 -9.52 -1.53 36.22
CA THR A 183 -9.47 -2.80 36.97
C THR A 183 -10.21 -3.94 36.29
N GLN A 184 -11.38 -3.64 35.71
CA GLN A 184 -12.17 -4.63 34.97
C GLN A 184 -11.49 -5.02 33.66
N GLY A 185 -10.94 -4.03 32.95
CA GLY A 185 -10.16 -4.24 31.73
C GLY A 185 -8.93 -5.11 31.96
N GLU A 186 -8.14 -4.81 33.00
CA GLU A 186 -6.99 -5.62 33.42
C GLU A 186 -7.39 -7.05 33.75
N TYR A 187 -8.44 -7.22 34.56
CA TYR A 187 -8.95 -8.53 34.94
C TYR A 187 -9.35 -9.38 33.72
N ILE A 188 -10.18 -8.82 32.84
CA ILE A 188 -10.65 -9.53 31.65
C ILE A 188 -9.49 -9.86 30.71
N LEU A 189 -8.53 -8.94 30.56
CA LEU A 189 -7.35 -9.12 29.74
C LEU A 189 -6.53 -10.33 30.20
N HIS A 190 -6.25 -10.41 31.50
CA HIS A 190 -5.45 -11.46 32.11
C HIS A 190 -6.16 -12.83 32.12
N ARG A 191 -7.48 -12.83 32.29
CA ARG A 191 -8.27 -14.07 32.39
C ARG A 191 -8.59 -14.71 31.04
N ASN A 192 -8.94 -13.92 30.03
CA ASN A 192 -9.53 -14.44 28.79
C ASN A 192 -8.68 -14.24 27.54
N PHE A 193 -7.75 -13.28 27.53
CA PHE A 193 -7.07 -12.84 26.32
C PHE A 193 -5.54 -13.01 26.35
N THR A 194 -4.97 -13.44 27.48
CA THR A 194 -3.55 -13.77 27.56
C THR A 194 -3.29 -15.09 26.84
N ASN A 195 -2.53 -15.02 25.74
CA ASN A 195 -2.15 -16.21 24.97
C ASN A 195 -1.04 -17.01 25.69
N ASN A 196 -0.78 -18.25 25.25
CA ASN A 196 0.22 -19.19 25.79
C ASN A 196 1.63 -18.60 25.95
N PHE A 197 1.96 -17.63 25.08
CA PHE A 197 3.21 -16.88 25.07
C PHE A 197 3.21 -15.64 25.98
N ASN A 198 2.23 -15.55 26.88
CA ASN A 198 2.03 -14.43 27.79
C ASN A 198 1.83 -13.08 27.08
N ARG A 199 1.25 -13.11 25.88
CA ARG A 199 1.02 -11.92 25.04
C ARG A 199 -0.44 -11.54 25.08
N ASN A 200 -0.68 -10.23 25.24
CA ASN A 200 -2.02 -9.64 25.21
C ASN A 200 -2.29 -9.03 23.83
N PRO A 201 -3.42 -9.34 23.17
CA PRO A 201 -3.79 -8.80 21.86
C PRO A 201 -4.39 -7.38 21.96
N LEU A 202 -4.64 -6.91 23.17
CA LEU A 202 -5.23 -5.61 23.45
C LEU A 202 -4.21 -4.67 24.11
N VAL A 203 -4.38 -3.39 23.84
CA VAL A 203 -3.65 -2.27 24.43
C VAL A 203 -4.66 -1.36 25.13
N MET A 204 -4.34 -0.96 26.36
CA MET A 204 -5.08 0.06 27.10
C MET A 204 -4.53 1.44 26.77
N SER A 205 -5.41 2.43 26.67
CA SER A 205 -5.02 3.83 26.51
C SER A 205 -4.55 4.38 27.86
N GLU A 206 -3.64 5.35 27.83
CA GLU A 206 -3.13 6.04 29.01
C GLU A 206 -4.11 7.10 29.55
N ASP A 207 -5.11 7.48 28.75
CA ASP A 207 -6.05 8.55 29.09
C ASP A 207 -7.22 8.02 29.95
N LEU A 208 -7.63 8.82 30.94
CA LEU A 208 -8.65 8.48 31.92
C LEU A 208 -9.74 9.55 31.92
N SER A 209 -10.99 9.16 31.63
CA SER A 209 -12.12 10.08 31.63
C SER A 209 -12.57 10.50 33.04
N ALA A 210 -12.44 9.58 34.01
CA ALA A 210 -12.75 9.83 35.41
C ALA A 210 -12.04 8.83 36.32
N ILE A 211 -11.69 9.29 37.53
CA ILE A 211 -11.21 8.43 38.61
C ILE A 211 -12.40 8.17 39.52
N VAL A 212 -12.79 6.90 39.65
CA VAL A 212 -13.92 6.48 40.48
C VAL A 212 -13.43 5.48 41.51
N GLY A 213 -13.69 5.77 42.79
CA GLY A 213 -13.43 4.83 43.88
C GLY A 213 -14.56 3.80 43.99
N SER A 214 -14.20 2.54 44.23
CA SER A 214 -15.16 1.52 44.64
C SER A 214 -15.28 1.49 46.16
N GLY A 215 -16.48 1.33 46.67
CA GLY A 215 -16.74 1.30 48.11
C GLY A 215 -17.99 0.50 48.45
N ILE A 216 -18.12 0.14 49.72
CA ILE A 216 -19.30 -0.57 50.22
C ILE A 216 -20.35 0.48 50.58
N ALA A 217 -21.53 0.35 49.97
CA ALA A 217 -22.67 1.20 50.25
C ALA A 217 -23.48 0.64 51.41
N TYR A 218 -23.89 1.52 52.33
CA TYR A 218 -24.75 1.18 53.45
C TYR A 218 -26.04 2.01 53.40
N ARG A 219 -27.11 1.48 54.00
CA ARG A 219 -28.30 2.30 54.28
C ARG A 219 -27.90 3.48 55.15
N LYS A 220 -28.51 4.64 54.90
CA LYS A 220 -28.29 5.85 55.70
C LYS A 220 -28.49 5.54 57.19
N ARG A 221 -27.53 5.95 58.03
CA ARG A 221 -27.48 5.69 59.49
C ARG A 221 -27.34 4.21 59.89
N ALA A 222 -26.67 3.39 59.08
CA ALA A 222 -26.32 2.03 59.50
C ALA A 222 -25.40 2.03 60.74
N LEU A 223 -25.77 1.27 61.78
CA LEU A 223 -25.04 1.20 63.06
C LEU A 223 -23.61 0.66 62.90
N PHE A 224 -23.40 -0.24 61.94
CA PHE A 224 -22.12 -0.93 61.75
C PHE A 224 -21.10 -0.16 60.92
N LYS A 225 -21.45 1.01 60.35
CA LYS A 225 -20.57 1.75 59.43
C LYS A 225 -19.18 2.00 60.04
N SER A 226 -19.14 2.49 61.28
CA SER A 226 -17.88 2.81 61.97
C SER A 226 -16.96 1.59 62.12
N ASN A 227 -17.55 0.45 62.49
CA ASN A 227 -16.80 -0.79 62.68
C ASN A 227 -16.27 -1.33 61.34
N PHE A 228 -17.10 -1.30 60.28
CA PHE A 228 -16.65 -1.71 58.94
C PHE A 228 -15.57 -0.79 58.38
N ASP A 229 -15.73 0.52 58.50
CA ASP A 229 -14.71 1.47 58.04
C ASP A 229 -13.36 1.23 58.72
N ARG A 230 -13.37 0.90 60.02
CA ARG A 230 -12.17 0.54 60.78
C ARG A 230 -11.52 -0.73 60.24
N VAL A 231 -12.32 -1.76 59.99
CA VAL A 231 -11.84 -3.04 59.42
C VAL A 231 -11.26 -2.84 58.02
N ILE A 232 -11.93 -2.06 57.17
CA ILE A 232 -11.43 -1.72 55.83
C ILE A 232 -10.11 -0.94 55.93
N GLY A 233 -10.00 -0.02 56.88
CA GLY A 233 -8.76 0.67 57.20
C GLY A 233 -7.62 -0.31 57.53
N PHE A 234 -7.86 -1.25 58.45
CA PHE A 234 -6.88 -2.27 58.81
C PHE A 234 -6.50 -3.18 57.62
N ILE A 235 -7.47 -3.63 56.82
CA ILE A 235 -7.21 -4.43 55.61
C ILE A 235 -6.29 -3.68 54.64
N ARG A 236 -6.50 -2.37 54.47
CA ARG A 236 -5.68 -1.53 53.60
C ARG A 236 -4.28 -1.32 54.17
N GLU A 237 -4.16 -1.03 55.46
CA GLU A 237 -2.87 -0.83 56.16
C GLU A 237 -2.01 -2.09 56.16
N MET A 238 -2.63 -3.27 56.25
CA MET A 238 -1.94 -4.55 56.16
C MET A 238 -1.54 -4.94 54.72
N GLY A 239 -1.87 -4.13 53.71
CA GLY A 239 -1.61 -4.45 52.30
C GLY A 239 -2.41 -5.65 51.79
N MET A 240 -3.48 -6.06 52.48
CA MET A 240 -4.30 -7.20 52.05
C MET A 240 -5.03 -6.91 50.73
N ALA A 241 -5.42 -5.65 50.49
CA ALA A 241 -6.02 -5.25 49.23
C ALA A 241 -5.08 -5.47 48.04
N ASP A 242 -3.80 -5.12 48.18
CA ASP A 242 -2.79 -5.34 47.14
C ASP A 242 -2.52 -6.83 46.93
N LYS A 243 -2.49 -7.61 48.03
CA LYS A 243 -2.37 -9.07 47.95
C LYS A 243 -3.56 -9.70 47.22
N TRP A 244 -4.79 -9.25 47.48
CA TRP A 244 -5.99 -9.74 46.79
C TRP A 244 -5.95 -9.36 45.30
N LYS A 245 -5.57 -8.12 44.98
CA LYS A 245 -5.37 -7.70 43.59
C LYS A 245 -4.35 -8.59 42.86
N TRP A 246 -3.22 -8.89 43.51
CA TRP A 246 -2.21 -9.79 42.96
C TRP A 246 -2.75 -11.22 42.76
N MET A 247 -3.51 -11.74 43.72
CA MET A 247 -4.14 -13.07 43.57
C MET A 247 -5.19 -13.10 42.47
N ASP A 248 -5.99 -12.06 42.32
CA ASP A 248 -7.06 -12.01 41.31
C ASP A 248 -6.52 -11.78 39.89
N TYR A 249 -5.37 -11.13 39.74
CA TYR A 249 -4.79 -10.79 38.43
C TYR A 249 -3.64 -11.72 38.05
N ASP A 250 -2.57 -11.71 38.83
CA ASP A 250 -1.32 -12.37 38.46
C ASP A 250 -1.41 -13.87 38.66
N LYS A 251 -1.99 -14.32 39.78
CA LYS A 251 -2.15 -15.76 40.03
C LYS A 251 -3.15 -16.41 39.06
N GLU A 252 -4.29 -15.78 38.82
CA GLU A 252 -5.26 -16.26 37.82
C GLU A 252 -4.63 -16.35 36.42
N ARG A 253 -3.83 -15.35 36.03
CA ARG A 253 -3.08 -15.38 34.77
C ARG A 253 -2.08 -16.54 34.74
N GLU A 254 -1.32 -16.75 35.82
CA GLU A 254 -0.37 -17.88 35.90
C GLU A 254 -1.08 -19.22 35.77
N ASP A 255 -2.21 -19.38 36.45
CA ASP A 255 -2.99 -20.62 36.43
C ASP A 255 -3.64 -20.84 35.06
N HIS A 256 -4.12 -19.78 34.41
CA HIS A 256 -4.58 -19.82 33.02
C HIS A 256 -3.46 -20.24 32.05
N LEU A 257 -2.26 -19.69 32.20
CA LEU A 257 -1.09 -20.07 31.40
C LEU A 257 -0.66 -21.53 31.62
N LYS A 258 -0.73 -22.03 32.87
CA LYS A 258 -0.46 -23.44 33.18
C LYS A 258 -1.49 -24.34 32.51
N TRP A 259 -2.78 -23.99 32.59
CA TRP A 259 -3.86 -24.73 31.94
C TRP A 259 -3.68 -24.78 30.42
N LEU A 260 -3.40 -23.64 29.79
CA LEU A 260 -3.13 -23.53 28.36
C LEU A 260 -1.92 -24.38 27.90
N LYS A 261 -0.82 -24.35 28.65
CA LYS A 261 0.38 -25.17 28.36
C LYS A 261 0.13 -26.66 28.54
N ALA A 262 -0.75 -27.05 29.47
CA ALA A 262 -1.16 -28.43 29.65
C ALA A 262 -2.06 -28.91 28.50
N GLY A 263 -3.00 -28.06 28.03
CA GLY A 263 -3.86 -28.35 26.89
C GLY A 263 -3.11 -28.55 25.58
N ASN A 264 -2.16 -27.67 25.24
CA ASN A 264 -1.36 -27.79 24.02
C ASN A 264 -0.41 -29.01 23.99
N LYS A 265 -0.08 -29.59 25.14
CA LYS A 265 0.69 -30.84 25.18
C LYS A 265 -0.14 -32.06 24.78
N LEU A 266 -1.47 -31.96 24.88
CA LEU A 266 -2.40 -33.04 24.55
C LEU A 266 -2.81 -32.97 23.07
N ASP A 267 -3.02 -31.77 22.54
CA ASP A 267 -3.22 -31.54 21.10
C ASP A 267 -1.86 -31.32 20.42
N GLY A 268 -1.20 -32.41 20.04
CA GLY A 268 0.10 -32.44 19.33
C GLY A 268 0.12 -31.80 17.93
N THR A 269 -0.76 -30.85 17.65
CA THR A 269 -0.74 -30.00 16.46
C THR A 269 -0.07 -28.68 16.80
N ASN A 270 1.17 -28.54 16.34
CA ASN A 270 1.93 -27.31 16.25
C ASN A 270 1.13 -26.23 15.48
N SER A 271 0.19 -25.55 16.14
CA SER A 271 -0.34 -24.27 15.66
C SER A 271 0.58 -23.15 16.12
N GLU A 272 1.81 -23.17 15.59
CA GLU A 272 2.74 -22.04 15.54
C GLU A 272 2.26 -21.03 14.48
N THR A 273 1.02 -20.60 14.59
CA THR A 273 0.48 -19.51 13.78
C THR A 273 0.05 -18.40 14.71
N ASP A 274 1.03 -17.70 15.30
CA ASP A 274 0.96 -16.26 15.65
C ASP A 274 2.16 -15.79 16.48
N VAL A 275 3.37 -16.07 16.00
CA VAL A 275 4.60 -15.46 16.53
C VAL A 275 4.89 -14.16 15.78
N GLU A 276 4.26 -13.08 16.23
CA GLU A 276 4.56 -11.69 15.84
C GLU A 276 5.88 -11.23 16.49
N GLY A 277 7.00 -11.90 16.19
CA GLY A 277 8.29 -11.58 16.79
C GLY A 277 9.48 -12.40 16.30
N GLN A 278 9.27 -13.48 15.58
CA GLN A 278 10.28 -14.03 14.68
C GLN A 278 10.01 -13.46 13.29
N SER A 279 11.06 -13.12 12.55
CA SER A 279 11.01 -12.72 11.15
C SER A 279 10.07 -13.61 10.35
N ARG A 280 8.78 -13.25 10.30
CA ARG A 280 7.83 -13.83 9.37
C ARG A 280 8.45 -13.59 8.01
N GLY A 281 8.90 -14.65 7.35
CA GLY A 281 9.38 -14.61 5.97
C GLY A 281 8.45 -13.75 5.14
N LEU A 282 8.97 -13.07 4.12
CA LEU A 282 8.23 -12.14 3.29
C LEU A 282 6.96 -12.82 2.72
N ILE A 283 5.82 -12.67 3.41
CA ILE A 283 4.56 -13.27 3.01
C ILE A 283 4.10 -12.55 1.75
N MET A 284 3.61 -13.31 0.77
CA MET A 284 3.18 -12.81 -0.55
C MET A 284 2.23 -11.60 -0.45
N ASP A 285 1.41 -11.55 0.59
CA ASP A 285 0.50 -10.43 0.90
C ASP A 285 1.21 -9.07 0.99
N LYS A 286 2.50 -9.07 1.36
CA LYS A 286 3.33 -7.86 1.47
C LYS A 286 3.94 -7.42 0.13
N LEU A 287 3.91 -8.29 -0.89
CA LEU A 287 4.57 -8.13 -2.18
C LEU A 287 3.58 -8.05 -3.35
N ASN A 288 2.30 -7.85 -3.12
CA ASN A 288 1.32 -7.81 -4.22
C ASN A 288 1.52 -6.59 -5.15
N GLY A 289 2.09 -5.49 -4.65
CA GLY A 289 2.27 -4.24 -5.41
C GLY A 289 3.05 -4.40 -6.72
N PRO A 290 4.27 -4.99 -6.75
CA PRO A 290 5.04 -5.12 -7.98
C PRO A 290 4.36 -6.04 -9.00
N PHE A 291 3.61 -7.06 -8.55
CA PHE A 291 2.84 -7.92 -9.46
C PHE A 291 1.72 -7.15 -10.17
N TYR A 292 1.05 -6.21 -9.49
CA TYR A 292 0.07 -5.34 -10.17
C TYR A 292 0.72 -4.44 -11.22
N ILE A 293 1.90 -3.87 -10.92
CA ILE A 293 2.65 -3.04 -11.88
C ILE A 293 3.06 -3.87 -13.10
N LEU A 294 3.57 -5.09 -12.87
CA LEU A 294 3.92 -6.02 -13.94
C LEU A 294 2.71 -6.38 -14.81
N GLY A 295 1.57 -6.70 -14.18
CA GLY A 295 0.33 -7.03 -14.89
C GLY A 295 -0.17 -5.88 -15.76
N VAL A 296 -0.15 -4.65 -15.24
CA VAL A 296 -0.50 -3.45 -16.01
C VAL A 296 0.49 -3.22 -17.16
N GLY A 297 1.79 -3.40 -16.92
CA GLY A 297 2.83 -3.27 -17.94
C GLY A 297 2.65 -4.26 -19.10
N LEU A 298 2.38 -5.53 -18.79
CA LEU A 298 2.10 -6.57 -19.80
C LEU A 298 0.85 -6.24 -20.61
N LEU A 299 -0.21 -5.74 -19.97
CA LEU A 299 -1.44 -5.35 -20.65
C LEU A 299 -1.18 -4.18 -21.63
N ILE A 300 -0.40 -3.17 -21.22
CA ILE A 300 -0.04 -2.04 -22.10
C ILE A 300 0.81 -2.52 -23.29
N ALA A 301 1.79 -3.40 -23.05
CA ALA A 301 2.63 -3.96 -24.10
C ALA A 301 1.80 -4.77 -25.12
N LEU A 302 0.87 -5.59 -24.64
CA LEU A 302 -0.05 -6.36 -25.49
C LEU A 302 -0.94 -5.44 -26.33
N LEU A 303 -1.51 -4.39 -25.74
CA LEU A 303 -2.30 -3.40 -26.48
C LEU A 303 -1.48 -2.69 -27.56
N LYS A 304 -0.23 -2.33 -27.26
CA LYS A 304 0.68 -1.72 -28.24
C LYS A 304 0.98 -2.66 -29.41
N PHE A 305 1.29 -3.92 -29.11
CA PHE A 305 1.51 -4.95 -30.13
C PHE A 305 0.28 -5.15 -31.03
N LEU A 306 -0.93 -5.19 -30.47
CA LEU A 306 -2.16 -5.30 -31.26
C LEU A 306 -2.39 -4.09 -32.18
N VAL A 307 -2.09 -2.88 -31.68
CA VAL A 307 -2.20 -1.64 -32.47
C VAL A 307 -1.18 -1.64 -33.62
N GLU A 308 0.06 -2.08 -33.38
CA GLU A 308 1.07 -2.22 -34.41
C GLU A 308 0.67 -3.28 -35.45
N LEU A 309 0.16 -4.42 -35.02
CA LEU A 309 -0.33 -5.48 -35.89
C LEU A 309 -1.47 -4.99 -36.78
N PHE A 310 -2.42 -4.23 -36.22
CA PHE A 310 -3.50 -3.61 -36.99
C PHE A 310 -2.98 -2.57 -38.00
N MET A 311 -2.02 -1.73 -37.60
CA MET A 311 -1.39 -0.76 -38.52
C MET A 311 -0.65 -1.47 -39.65
N VAL A 312 0.12 -2.52 -39.38
CA VAL A 312 0.83 -3.31 -40.39
C VAL A 312 -0.16 -4.00 -41.33
N TYR A 313 -1.23 -4.60 -40.81
CA TYR A 313 -2.27 -5.23 -41.61
C TYR A 313 -2.96 -4.25 -42.57
N THR A 314 -3.35 -3.07 -42.07
CA THR A 314 -3.96 -2.02 -42.91
C THR A 314 -3.01 -1.44 -43.96
N GLN A 315 -1.70 -1.39 -43.69
CA GLN A 315 -0.69 -1.00 -44.67
C GLN A 315 -0.47 -2.08 -45.74
N LEU A 316 -0.44 -3.36 -45.36
CA LEU A 316 -0.33 -4.47 -46.32
C LEU A 316 -1.54 -4.55 -47.26
N GLY A 317 -2.75 -4.35 -46.74
CA GLY A 317 -3.97 -4.30 -47.56
C GLY A 317 -3.91 -3.19 -48.61
N ARG A 318 -3.44 -1.99 -48.21
CA ARG A 318 -3.22 -0.88 -49.15
C ARG A 318 -2.15 -1.20 -50.21
N LEU A 319 -1.09 -1.92 -49.85
CA LEU A 319 -0.06 -2.34 -50.82
C LEU A 319 -0.58 -3.37 -51.82
N GLN A 320 -1.47 -4.28 -51.42
CA GLN A 320 -2.12 -5.23 -52.32
C GLN A 320 -3.08 -4.54 -53.30
N GLU A 321 -3.84 -3.54 -52.86
CA GLU A 321 -4.68 -2.74 -53.77
C GLU A 321 -3.83 -1.97 -54.80
N ILE A 322 -2.73 -1.35 -54.37
CA ILE A 322 -1.82 -0.61 -55.26
C ILE A 322 -1.16 -1.54 -56.30
N THR A 323 -0.71 -2.73 -55.89
CA THR A 323 -0.11 -3.70 -56.82
C THR A 323 -1.12 -4.27 -57.82
N MET A 324 -2.37 -4.50 -57.40
CA MET A 324 -3.47 -4.88 -58.30
C MET A 324 -3.75 -3.77 -59.33
N HIS A 325 -3.80 -2.50 -58.91
CA HIS A 325 -3.98 -1.38 -59.84
C HIS A 325 -2.84 -1.27 -60.86
N ILE A 326 -1.59 -1.48 -60.44
CA ILE A 326 -0.42 -1.47 -61.33
C ILE A 326 -0.46 -2.66 -62.31
N LEU A 327 -0.84 -3.87 -61.86
CA LEU A 327 -0.96 -5.04 -62.73
C LEU A 327 -2.10 -4.90 -63.75
N VAL A 328 -3.23 -4.31 -63.37
CA VAL A 328 -4.34 -4.00 -64.30
C VAL A 328 -3.93 -2.95 -65.34
N GLN A 329 -3.16 -1.92 -64.94
CA GLN A 329 -2.63 -0.94 -65.89
C GLN A 329 -1.54 -1.51 -66.81
N ALA A 330 -0.74 -2.47 -66.34
CA ALA A 330 0.26 -3.15 -67.16
C ALA A 330 -0.39 -4.13 -68.16
N GLY A 331 -1.42 -4.88 -67.74
CA GLY A 331 -2.16 -5.80 -68.60
C GLY A 331 -2.93 -5.11 -69.72
N THR A 332 -3.49 -3.91 -69.46
CA THR A 332 -4.21 -3.12 -70.48
C THR A 332 -3.27 -2.49 -71.52
N LYS A 333 -1.97 -2.32 -71.22
CA LYS A 333 -0.98 -1.88 -72.22
C LYS A 333 -0.46 -2.99 -73.13
N LEU A 334 -0.55 -4.26 -72.73
CA LEU A 334 -0.13 -5.41 -73.55
C LEU A 334 -1.22 -5.90 -74.52
N ILE A 335 -2.47 -5.47 -74.36
CA ILE A 335 -3.60 -5.77 -75.26
C ILE A 335 -3.99 -4.52 -76.07
N ARG A 336 -3.01 -3.77 -76.59
CA ARG A 336 -3.23 -2.87 -77.73
C ARG A 336 -2.69 -3.54 -78.98
N PRO A 337 -3.53 -4.03 -79.91
CA PRO A 337 -3.05 -4.42 -81.22
C PRO A 337 -2.46 -3.18 -81.90
N SER A 338 -1.22 -3.31 -82.35
CA SER A 338 -0.54 -2.32 -83.19
C SER A 338 -1.39 -2.04 -84.42
N SER A 339 -2.11 -0.92 -84.43
CA SER A 339 -2.89 -0.43 -85.56
C SER A 339 -2.01 0.38 -86.53
N ALA A 340 -0.84 -0.14 -86.88
CA ALA A 340 0.12 0.50 -87.80
C ALA A 340 0.23 -0.22 -89.17
N PHE A 341 -0.80 -0.95 -89.61
CA PHE A 341 -0.71 -1.77 -90.84
C PHE A 341 -1.76 -1.55 -91.93
N TYR A 342 -2.58 -0.49 -91.89
CA TYR A 342 -3.51 -0.21 -92.98
C TYR A 342 -3.68 1.29 -93.25
N SER A 343 -2.84 1.85 -94.13
CA SER A 343 -3.07 3.04 -94.98
C SER A 343 -1.69 3.50 -95.49
N LEU A 344 -1.22 3.11 -96.68
CA LEU A 344 -1.55 3.77 -97.94
C LEU A 344 -1.05 2.89 -99.10
N LYS A 345 -1.99 2.16 -99.73
CA LYS A 345 -1.86 1.59 -101.07
C LYS A 345 -2.78 2.41 -101.96
N ASN A 346 -2.28 3.52 -102.51
CA ASN A 346 -2.85 4.20 -103.68
C ASN A 346 -1.96 5.38 -104.11
N SER A 347 -0.97 5.11 -104.95
CA SER A 347 -0.42 6.07 -105.90
C SER A 347 -0.35 5.42 -107.27
N LYS A 348 -1.44 5.56 -108.03
CA LYS A 348 -1.49 5.27 -109.46
C LYS A 348 -0.75 6.38 -110.21
N LEU A 349 0.29 5.97 -110.93
CA LEU A 349 0.62 6.34 -112.31
C LEU A 349 -0.08 7.58 -112.89
N ASN A 350 0.73 8.59 -113.23
CA ASN A 350 0.48 9.46 -114.38
C ASN A 350 1.79 9.61 -115.17
N PHE A 351 1.78 9.00 -116.35
CA PHE A 351 2.70 9.23 -117.47
C PHE A 351 2.23 10.50 -118.22
N GLY A 352 3.16 11.29 -118.75
CA GLY A 352 2.84 12.34 -119.73
C GLY A 352 3.97 13.32 -120.00
N ASN A 353 4.70 13.08 -121.08
CA ASN A 353 5.70 13.95 -121.73
C ASN A 353 5.09 15.29 -122.18
N VAL A 354 5.89 16.37 -122.22
CA VAL A 354 6.56 16.96 -123.41
C VAL A 354 7.66 17.90 -122.91
#